data_AF-U2YC13-F1
#
_entry.id   AF-U2YC13-F1
#
_cell.length_a   1.000
_cell.length_b   1.000
_cell.length_c   1.000
_cell.angle_alpha   90.00
_cell.angle_beta   90.00
_cell.angle_gamma   90.00
#
_symmetry.space_group_name_H-M   'P 1'
#
loop_
_entity.id
_entity.type
_entity.pdbx_description
1 polymer ?
#
loop_
_entity_poly.entity_id
_entity_poly.type
_entity_poly.pdbx_seq_one_letter_code
_entity_poly.pdbx_strand_id
1 'polypeptide(L)'
;MKSPTQLSEIESAIYLKMTPELLRYFTSRAVKSGESRKLAFVERDGLRWYDQAELDSFDTYLHAPWPKKPGAQRPRLPKKIKEAIMLEAAAACPVCGHEASGEAAHIEPVAKTMSHHPGGLIWLCPNHHTVVDKVAVAHNVKMETVKVLKEVLVDRKLRVLSLERAASSGFLRLIRQVEKLSAMIDNAALSEAKQGLEVMASVDFKALEESADKLVADETKTKNGKKPAPLQKLASSVSNSAKKMNRATPGALAEFAATTASARTRYLKETGQADCPVCNGRGTRNGRDCPACGGEGAVDEDRVKYIDLSDYEDVDCPLCEGSARRNGDDCPECSGEGKFERRYLEAVDLRLYDDVKCPLCKGKRKRDGERCAACDGEGEMERRYADQIDLRDYDNVDCPLCAERGEERECPACGGEGEMERQYADRIDLADYRNVDCRLCKGSGRVDHEDCPACGGEGEMEKRQYDNVDWSEWDEVNCPKCKGRGHLKHDECRSCGGVGTMYRRQTWYLD
;
A
#
# COMPACT_ATOMS: atom_id res chain seq x y z
N MET A 1 24.07 19.97 24.03
CA MET A 1 24.71 19.51 22.78
C MET A 1 24.10 18.17 22.44
N LYS A 2 23.37 18.05 21.32
CA LYS A 2 22.78 16.77 20.89
C LYS A 2 23.94 15.79 20.63
N SER A 3 23.90 14.60 21.23
CA SER A 3 24.84 13.54 20.87
C SER A 3 24.70 13.25 19.37
N PRO A 4 25.79 13.09 18.62
CA PRO A 4 25.68 12.74 17.21
C PRO A 4 24.90 11.44 17.04
N THR A 5 23.95 11.45 16.11
CA THR A 5 23.22 10.25 15.64
C THR A 5 24.23 9.27 15.06
N GLN A 6 24.34 8.08 15.64
CA GLN A 6 25.29 7.04 15.21
C GLN A 6 24.53 5.94 14.48
N LEU A 7 24.89 5.70 13.23
CA LEU A 7 24.27 4.69 12.38
C LEU A 7 25.15 3.42 12.31
N SER A 8 24.51 2.26 12.31
CA SER A 8 25.16 0.98 12.00
C SER A 8 25.61 0.91 10.53
N GLU A 9 26.35 -0.13 10.17
CA GLU A 9 26.84 -0.29 8.80
C GLU A 9 25.72 -0.49 7.77
N ILE A 10 24.62 -1.16 8.12
CA ILE A 10 23.47 -1.37 7.22
C ILE A 10 22.67 -0.08 7.08
N GLU A 11 22.41 0.63 8.18
CA GLU A 11 21.72 1.91 8.16
C GLU A 11 22.51 2.95 7.39
N SER A 12 23.83 3.02 7.58
CA SER A 12 24.72 3.90 6.82
C SER A 12 24.71 3.58 5.33
N ALA A 13 24.59 2.28 4.98
CA ALA A 13 24.53 1.83 3.58
C ALA A 13 23.20 2.24 2.93
N ILE A 14 22.09 2.08 3.65
CA ILE A 14 20.77 2.57 3.23
C ILE A 14 20.80 4.09 3.08
N TYR A 15 21.34 4.80 4.08
CA TYR A 15 21.44 6.26 4.14
C TYR A 15 22.20 6.83 2.94
N LEU A 16 23.40 6.33 2.67
CA LEU A 16 24.22 6.75 1.53
C LEU A 16 23.81 6.12 0.21
N LYS A 17 22.79 5.25 0.20
CA LYS A 17 22.34 4.48 -0.98
C LYS A 17 23.47 3.65 -1.61
N MET A 18 24.36 3.11 -0.77
CA MET A 18 25.53 2.31 -1.14
C MET A 18 25.44 0.90 -0.53
N THR A 19 26.41 0.03 -0.82
CA THR A 19 26.47 -1.30 -0.17
C THR A 19 27.37 -1.26 1.07
N PRO A 20 27.13 -2.13 2.07
CA PRO A 20 28.04 -2.28 3.21
C PRO A 20 29.49 -2.54 2.80
N GLU A 21 29.73 -3.35 1.76
CA GLU A 21 31.10 -3.60 1.27
C GLU A 21 31.77 -2.36 0.70
N LEU A 22 31.00 -1.44 0.12
CA LEU A 22 31.54 -0.19 -0.39
C LEU A 22 31.89 0.76 0.76
N LEU A 23 31.09 0.80 1.82
CA LEU A 23 31.43 1.54 3.04
C LEU A 23 32.70 1.01 3.70
N ARG A 24 32.84 -0.32 3.85
CA ARG A 24 34.08 -0.94 4.35
C ARG A 24 35.30 -0.59 3.50
N TYR A 25 35.12 -0.41 2.19
CA TYR A 25 36.18 0.02 1.32
C TYR A 25 36.59 1.48 1.60
N PHE A 26 35.63 2.38 1.83
CA PHE A 26 35.89 3.78 2.18
C PHE A 26 36.49 3.98 3.57
N THR A 27 36.19 3.10 4.53
CA THR A 27 36.83 3.14 5.85
C THR A 27 38.26 2.63 5.82
N SER A 28 38.54 1.62 4.99
CA SER A 28 39.89 1.03 4.91
C SER A 28 40.85 1.83 4.04
N ARG A 29 40.34 2.55 3.02
CA ARG A 29 41.17 3.19 1.99
C ARG A 29 40.67 4.58 1.63
N ALA A 30 41.61 5.49 1.42
CA ALA A 30 41.32 6.76 0.79
C ALA A 30 40.98 6.52 -0.69
N VAL A 31 39.84 7.06 -1.12
CA VAL A 31 39.26 6.76 -2.43
C VAL A 31 39.79 7.68 -3.53
N LYS A 32 40.12 8.93 -3.19
CA LYS A 32 40.69 9.91 -4.11
C LYS A 32 42.21 9.77 -4.16
N SER A 33 42.77 9.84 -5.36
CA SER A 33 44.21 9.64 -5.58
C SER A 33 45.02 10.79 -4.98
N GLY A 34 46.03 10.45 -4.17
CA GLY A 34 46.90 11.46 -3.54
C GLY A 34 46.32 12.09 -2.27
N GLU A 35 45.15 11.64 -1.83
CA GLU A 35 44.52 12.10 -0.60
C GLU A 35 44.53 10.98 0.47
N SER A 36 44.42 11.36 1.73
CA SER A 36 44.41 10.44 2.88
C SER A 36 43.03 10.29 3.53
N ARG A 37 42.03 11.06 3.10
CA ARG A 37 40.69 11.06 3.71
C ARG A 37 40.00 9.70 3.52
N LYS A 38 39.67 9.07 4.64
CA LYS A 38 38.89 7.84 4.79
C LYS A 38 37.58 8.18 5.50
N LEU A 39 36.57 7.32 5.32
CA LEU A 39 35.33 7.43 6.08
C LEU A 39 35.64 7.08 7.54
N ALA A 40 35.43 8.01 8.46
CA ALA A 40 35.64 7.74 9.87
C ALA A 40 34.54 6.83 10.43
N PHE A 41 34.91 5.97 11.38
CA PHE A 41 34.00 5.11 12.10
C PHE A 41 34.53 4.88 13.51
N VAL A 42 33.65 4.52 14.43
CA VAL A 42 34.00 4.06 15.77
C VAL A 42 33.78 2.56 15.83
N GLU A 43 34.78 1.83 16.31
CA GLU A 43 34.61 0.40 16.59
C GLU A 43 34.13 0.20 18.01
N ARG A 44 32.98 -0.48 18.18
CA ARG A 44 32.44 -0.89 19.49
C ARG A 44 31.98 -2.33 19.37
N ASP A 45 32.45 -3.18 20.28
CA ASP A 45 32.11 -4.61 20.31
C ASP A 45 32.37 -5.36 19.00
N GLY A 46 33.43 -4.96 18.27
CA GLY A 46 33.80 -5.56 16.97
C GLY A 46 32.94 -5.08 15.79
N LEU A 47 32.13 -4.04 15.98
CA LEU A 47 31.20 -3.48 14.99
C LEU A 47 31.55 -2.03 14.65
N ARG A 48 31.28 -1.62 13.41
CA ARG A 48 31.54 -0.26 12.93
C ARG A 48 30.28 0.60 13.04
N TRP A 49 30.44 1.73 13.70
CA TRP A 49 29.43 2.77 13.84
C TRP A 49 29.89 4.03 13.13
N TYR A 50 28.98 4.69 12.46
CA TYR A 50 29.25 5.88 11.66
C TYR A 50 28.47 7.06 12.20
N ASP A 51 29.16 8.17 12.40
CA ASP A 51 28.51 9.43 12.76
C ASP A 51 27.76 9.97 11.53
N GLN A 52 26.48 10.34 11.68
CA GLN A 52 25.68 10.83 10.56
C GLN A 52 26.29 12.09 9.93
N ALA A 53 26.85 13.02 10.72
CA ALA A 53 27.48 14.22 10.18
C ALA A 53 28.79 13.89 9.43
N GLU A 54 29.50 12.84 9.85
CA GLU A 54 30.62 12.31 9.07
C GLU A 54 30.15 11.68 7.76
N LEU A 55 29.05 10.92 7.75
CA LEU A 55 28.48 10.36 6.52
C LEU A 55 28.11 11.48 5.53
N ASP A 56 27.46 12.54 5.98
CA ASP A 56 27.11 13.71 5.15
C ASP A 56 28.36 14.42 4.61
N SER A 57 29.35 14.64 5.48
CA SER A 57 30.62 15.27 5.12
C SER A 57 31.41 14.42 4.13
N PHE A 58 31.37 13.09 4.30
CA PHE A 58 32.04 12.15 3.41
C PHE A 58 31.33 12.02 2.07
N ASP A 59 30.00 12.03 2.04
CA ASP A 59 29.21 12.03 0.80
C ASP A 59 29.46 13.31 -0.02
N THR A 60 29.47 14.47 0.65
CA THR A 60 29.86 15.75 0.05
C THR A 60 31.28 15.68 -0.53
N TYR A 61 32.21 15.09 0.22
CA TYR A 61 33.57 14.87 -0.24
C TYR A 61 33.64 13.97 -1.47
N LEU A 62 32.86 12.89 -1.53
CA LEU A 62 32.82 12.01 -2.70
C LEU A 62 32.25 12.73 -3.93
N HIS A 63 31.30 13.65 -3.76
CA HIS A 63 30.74 14.46 -4.84
C HIS A 63 31.72 15.49 -5.40
N ALA A 64 32.59 16.07 -4.58
CA ALA A 64 33.57 17.06 -5.02
C ALA A 64 34.55 16.49 -6.09
N PRO A 65 35.09 17.31 -7.00
CA PRO A 65 36.06 16.89 -8.03
C PRO A 65 37.19 16.01 -7.49
N TRP A 66 37.61 15.03 -8.29
CA TRP A 66 38.63 14.05 -7.92
C TRP A 66 39.97 14.42 -8.56
N PRO A 67 41.11 14.22 -7.86
CA PRO A 67 42.42 14.47 -8.43
C PRO A 67 42.71 13.58 -9.63
N LYS A 68 43.32 14.18 -10.66
CA LYS A 68 43.82 13.47 -11.84
C LYS A 68 45.34 13.52 -11.87
N LYS A 69 45.97 12.50 -12.46
CA LYS A 69 47.42 12.49 -12.68
C LYS A 69 47.80 13.57 -13.70
N PRO A 70 49.03 14.13 -13.64
CA PRO A 70 49.54 15.01 -14.68
C PRO A 70 49.40 14.36 -16.07
N GLY A 71 48.84 15.11 -17.02
CA GLY A 71 48.59 14.62 -18.39
C GLY A 71 47.35 13.74 -18.57
N ALA A 72 46.65 13.34 -17.50
CA ALA A 72 45.42 12.56 -17.64
C ALA A 72 44.21 13.45 -17.99
N GLN A 73 43.36 12.96 -18.89
CA GLN A 73 42.10 13.65 -19.24
C GLN A 73 41.05 13.53 -18.14
N ARG A 74 40.98 12.38 -17.44
CA ARG A 74 39.99 12.09 -16.39
C ARG A 74 40.62 11.47 -15.12
N PRO A 75 40.05 11.67 -13.92
CA PRO A 75 40.48 10.98 -12.71
C PRO A 75 40.32 9.46 -12.84
N ARG A 76 41.10 8.68 -12.09
CA ARG A 76 41.01 7.21 -12.11
C ARG A 76 39.79 6.74 -11.31
N LEU A 77 38.92 5.94 -11.93
CA LEU A 77 37.83 5.25 -11.25
C LEU A 77 38.37 4.03 -10.46
N PRO A 78 38.16 3.94 -9.13
CA PRO A 78 38.57 2.77 -8.35
C PRO A 78 37.81 1.50 -8.75
N LYS A 79 38.51 0.36 -8.81
CA LYS A 79 37.94 -0.95 -9.17
C LYS A 79 36.73 -1.32 -8.30
N LYS A 80 36.78 -1.00 -7.00
CA LYS A 80 35.71 -1.37 -6.06
C LYS A 80 34.41 -0.62 -6.34
N ILE A 81 34.49 0.65 -6.75
CA ILE A 81 33.31 1.42 -7.19
C ILE A 81 32.78 0.81 -8.50
N LYS A 82 33.66 0.53 -9.47
CA LYS A 82 33.26 -0.12 -10.73
C LYS A 82 32.52 -1.44 -10.48
N GLU A 83 33.04 -2.29 -9.60
CA GLU A 83 32.42 -3.55 -9.19
C GLU A 83 31.04 -3.34 -8.54
N ALA A 84 30.91 -2.33 -7.67
CA ALA A 84 29.63 -2.02 -7.02
C ALA A 84 28.56 -1.57 -8.03
N ILE A 85 28.94 -0.72 -9.00
CA ILE A 85 28.03 -0.25 -10.06
C ILE A 85 27.63 -1.39 -11.00
N MET A 86 28.57 -2.28 -11.33
CA MET A 86 28.28 -3.49 -12.11
C MET A 86 27.28 -4.40 -11.38
N LEU A 87 27.48 -4.66 -10.09
CA LEU A 87 26.58 -5.52 -9.30
C LEU A 87 25.19 -4.89 -9.10
N GLU A 88 25.13 -3.57 -8.92
CA GLU A 88 23.86 -2.83 -8.85
C GLU A 88 23.00 -3.07 -10.10
N ALA A 89 23.63 -3.13 -11.28
CA ALA A 89 22.99 -3.45 -12.55
C ALA A 89 22.90 -4.95 -12.88
N ALA A 90 23.15 -5.84 -11.90
CA ALA A 90 23.18 -7.29 -12.11
C ALA A 90 24.11 -7.75 -13.25
N ALA A 91 25.21 -7.03 -13.47
CA ALA A 91 26.17 -7.24 -14.57
C ALA A 91 25.57 -7.15 -15.99
N ALA A 92 24.38 -6.56 -16.14
CA ALA A 92 23.70 -6.35 -17.41
C ALA A 92 23.49 -4.85 -17.69
N CYS A 93 23.39 -4.49 -18.96
CA CYS A 93 23.02 -3.12 -19.35
C CYS A 93 21.54 -2.85 -19.01
N PRO A 94 21.19 -1.87 -18.15
CA PRO A 94 19.80 -1.59 -17.76
C PRO A 94 18.91 -1.14 -18.92
N VAL A 95 19.52 -0.63 -19.98
CA VAL A 95 18.81 -0.10 -21.15
C VAL A 95 18.34 -1.21 -22.09
N CYS A 96 19.14 -2.26 -22.27
CA CYS A 96 18.87 -3.29 -23.29
C CYS A 96 19.02 -4.73 -22.80
N GLY A 97 19.31 -4.94 -21.52
CA GLY A 97 19.52 -6.26 -20.90
C GLY A 97 20.78 -6.99 -21.35
N HIS A 98 21.65 -6.39 -22.17
CA HIS A 98 22.85 -7.08 -22.66
C HIS A 98 23.77 -7.47 -21.50
N GLU A 99 23.99 -8.78 -21.38
CA GLU A 99 24.91 -9.38 -20.43
C GLU A 99 26.31 -9.45 -21.01
N ALA A 100 27.32 -9.18 -20.17
CA ALA A 100 28.74 -9.09 -20.52
C ALA A 100 29.18 -7.81 -21.28
N SER A 101 30.44 -7.41 -21.06
CA SER A 101 31.15 -6.28 -21.71
C SER A 101 30.74 -4.84 -21.35
N GLY A 102 30.12 -4.58 -20.20
CA GLY A 102 29.77 -3.21 -19.78
C GLY A 102 30.91 -2.38 -19.17
N GLU A 103 30.66 -1.07 -19.08
CA GLU A 103 31.50 -0.09 -18.38
C GLU A 103 30.65 0.82 -17.48
N ALA A 104 31.27 1.40 -16.45
CA ALA A 104 30.62 2.38 -15.58
C ALA A 104 30.65 3.74 -16.28
N ALA A 105 29.50 4.13 -16.83
CA ALA A 105 29.27 5.40 -17.48
C ALA A 105 28.89 6.48 -16.46
N HIS A 106 29.27 7.72 -16.74
CA HIS A 106 28.81 8.87 -15.97
C HIS A 106 27.46 9.36 -16.48
N ILE A 107 26.54 9.60 -15.56
CA ILE A 107 25.23 10.20 -15.86
C ILE A 107 25.42 11.68 -16.26
N GLU A 108 26.30 12.38 -15.56
CA GLU A 108 26.78 13.70 -15.96
C GLU A 108 28.22 13.62 -16.46
N PRO A 109 28.55 14.21 -17.63
CA PRO A 109 29.88 14.06 -18.21
C PRO A 109 31.00 14.35 -17.21
N VAL A 110 31.94 13.41 -17.06
CA VAL A 110 33.07 13.54 -16.12
C VAL A 110 33.94 14.78 -16.40
N ALA A 111 33.94 15.28 -17.64
CA ALA A 111 34.62 16.53 -17.98
C ALA A 111 34.03 17.76 -17.25
N LYS A 112 32.77 17.70 -16.81
CA LYS A 112 32.08 18.75 -16.06
C LYS A 112 32.22 18.58 -14.55
N THR A 113 32.01 17.36 -14.05
CA THR A 113 31.95 17.10 -12.61
C THR A 113 33.30 16.72 -12.02
N MET A 114 34.15 16.08 -12.82
CA MET A 114 35.38 15.41 -12.39
C MET A 114 35.17 14.45 -11.21
N SER A 115 33.95 13.95 -11.00
CA SER A 115 33.57 13.13 -9.86
C SER A 115 33.29 11.69 -10.26
N HIS A 116 33.65 10.76 -9.37
CA HIS A 116 33.33 9.33 -9.48
C HIS A 116 32.38 8.88 -8.36
N HIS A 117 31.54 9.79 -7.87
CA HIS A 117 30.51 9.47 -6.91
C HIS A 117 29.65 8.29 -7.39
N PRO A 118 29.43 7.22 -6.60
CA PRO A 118 28.63 6.06 -7.02
C PRO A 118 27.21 6.39 -7.49
N GLY A 119 26.60 7.44 -6.94
CA GLY A 119 25.29 7.95 -7.37
C GLY A 119 25.28 8.55 -8.77
N GLY A 120 26.42 9.05 -9.26
CA GLY A 120 26.57 9.64 -10.60
C GLY A 120 27.00 8.65 -11.68
N LEU A 121 27.06 7.35 -11.37
CA LEU A 121 27.54 6.30 -12.25
C LEU A 121 26.46 5.24 -12.53
N ILE A 122 26.45 4.70 -13.75
CA ILE A 122 25.56 3.61 -14.16
C ILE A 122 26.32 2.62 -15.05
N TRP A 123 26.00 1.33 -14.96
CA TRP A 123 26.62 0.31 -15.81
C TRP A 123 25.95 0.27 -17.18
N LEU A 124 26.68 0.44 -18.28
CA LEU A 124 26.13 0.39 -19.64
C LEU A 124 26.98 -0.48 -20.55
N CYS A 125 26.35 -1.14 -21.54
CA CYS A 125 27.11 -1.81 -22.61
C CYS A 125 27.81 -0.78 -23.51
N PRO A 126 28.83 -1.17 -24.30
CA PRO A 126 29.64 -0.23 -25.07
C PRO A 126 28.83 0.63 -26.05
N ASN A 127 27.77 0.05 -26.62
CA ASN A 127 26.85 0.74 -27.53
C ASN A 127 26.12 1.88 -26.82
N HIS A 128 25.47 1.59 -25.68
CA HIS A 128 24.72 2.61 -24.93
C HIS A 128 25.65 3.60 -24.21
N HIS A 129 26.82 3.15 -23.75
CA HIS A 129 27.84 4.02 -23.17
C HIS A 129 28.29 5.09 -24.18
N THR A 130 28.55 4.70 -25.43
CA THR A 130 28.95 5.62 -26.50
C THR A 130 27.86 6.64 -26.83
N VAL A 131 26.59 6.21 -26.85
CA VAL A 131 25.44 7.10 -27.12
C VAL A 131 25.29 8.15 -26.02
N VAL A 132 25.41 7.73 -24.76
CA VAL A 132 25.35 8.61 -23.58
C VAL A 132 26.51 9.61 -23.58
N ASP A 133 27.72 9.18 -23.94
CA ASP A 133 28.90 10.05 -23.99
C ASP A 133 28.86 11.09 -25.13
N LYS A 134 28.33 10.72 -26.31
CA LYS A 134 28.42 11.53 -27.53
C LYS A 134 27.18 12.39 -27.81
N VAL A 135 26.11 12.28 -27.02
CA VAL A 135 24.79 12.88 -27.31
C VAL A 135 24.41 12.61 -28.78
N ALA A 136 24.67 11.39 -29.26
CA ALA A 136 24.42 11.04 -30.64
C ALA A 136 22.91 10.84 -30.81
N VAL A 137 22.28 11.80 -31.49
CA VAL A 137 20.83 11.90 -31.78
C VAL A 137 20.28 10.69 -32.58
N ALA A 138 21.14 9.74 -32.98
CA ALA A 138 20.79 8.68 -33.90
C ALA A 138 20.19 7.40 -33.26
N HIS A 139 20.16 7.23 -31.92
CA HIS A 139 19.53 6.05 -31.28
C HIS A 139 18.81 6.33 -29.94
N ASN A 140 17.75 5.55 -29.68
CA ASN A 140 16.56 5.75 -28.82
C ASN A 140 16.75 5.84 -27.28
N VAL A 141 17.79 6.47 -26.74
CA VAL A 141 17.97 6.54 -25.27
C VAL A 141 18.28 7.94 -24.82
N LYS A 142 17.30 8.57 -24.14
CA LYS A 142 17.42 9.91 -23.58
C LYS A 142 18.18 9.86 -22.25
N MET A 143 18.87 10.94 -21.89
CA MET A 143 19.59 11.04 -20.62
C MET A 143 18.64 10.94 -19.42
N GLU A 144 17.43 11.47 -19.56
CA GLU A 144 16.35 11.35 -18.59
C GLU A 144 16.02 9.88 -18.32
N THR A 145 15.99 9.03 -19.36
CA THR A 145 15.77 7.59 -19.23
C THR A 145 16.90 6.94 -18.42
N VAL A 146 18.15 7.33 -18.66
CA VAL A 146 19.32 6.80 -17.93
C VAL A 146 19.27 7.18 -16.45
N LYS A 147 18.85 8.40 -16.11
CA LYS A 147 18.64 8.85 -14.73
C LYS A 147 17.56 8.03 -14.02
N VAL A 148 16.41 7.84 -14.66
CA VAL A 148 15.32 7.02 -14.10
C VAL A 148 15.77 5.57 -13.91
N LEU A 149 16.49 4.99 -14.88
CA LEU A 149 17.03 3.63 -14.73
C LEU A 149 18.00 3.52 -13.55
N LYS A 150 18.84 4.52 -13.31
CA LYS A 150 19.71 4.55 -12.12
C LYS A 150 18.88 4.54 -10.84
N GLU A 151 17.85 5.37 -10.74
CA GLU A 151 16.96 5.42 -9.58
C GLU A 151 16.30 4.07 -9.33
N VAL A 152 15.75 3.43 -10.38
CA VAL A 152 15.13 2.10 -10.28
C VAL A 152 16.10 1.04 -9.75
N LEU A 153 17.36 1.06 -10.19
CA LEU A 153 18.38 0.12 -9.70
C LEU A 153 18.75 0.38 -8.24
N VAL A 154 18.90 1.65 -7.86
CA VAL A 154 19.16 2.04 -6.47
C VAL A 154 17.98 1.63 -5.59
N ASP A 155 16.75 1.88 -6.00
CA ASP A 155 15.55 1.48 -5.27
C ASP A 155 15.44 -0.04 -5.17
N ARG A 156 15.78 -0.78 -6.23
CA ARG A 156 15.84 -2.25 -6.17
C ARG A 156 16.81 -2.73 -5.10
N LYS A 157 18.00 -2.14 -5.03
CA LYS A 157 19.00 -2.45 -4.00
C LYS A 157 18.50 -2.10 -2.60
N LEU A 158 17.90 -0.92 -2.42
CA LEU A 158 17.31 -0.51 -1.15
C LEU A 158 16.15 -1.42 -0.73
N ARG A 159 15.31 -1.85 -1.68
CA ARG A 159 14.26 -2.86 -1.44
C ARG A 159 14.85 -4.18 -0.99
N VAL A 160 15.93 -4.67 -1.62
CA VAL A 160 16.59 -5.91 -1.18
C VAL A 160 17.13 -5.77 0.25
N LEU A 161 17.82 -4.67 0.57
CA LEU A 161 18.29 -4.40 1.94
C LEU A 161 17.12 -4.27 2.95
N SER A 162 15.99 -3.70 2.52
CA SER A 162 14.79 -3.58 3.34
C SER A 162 14.05 -4.92 3.50
N LEU A 163 14.06 -5.78 2.48
CA LEU A 163 13.52 -7.14 2.55
C LEU A 163 14.40 -8.02 3.45
N GLU A 164 15.73 -7.85 3.43
CA GLU A 164 16.62 -8.48 4.39
C GLU A 164 16.31 -8.01 5.83
N ARG A 165 16.01 -6.71 6.02
CA ARG A 165 15.51 -6.18 7.30
C ARG A 165 14.16 -6.78 7.70
N ALA A 166 13.22 -6.94 6.77
CA ALA A 166 11.88 -7.51 7.03
C ALA A 166 11.90 -9.03 7.30
N ALA A 167 12.71 -9.80 6.57
CA ALA A 167 12.93 -11.21 6.86
C ALA A 167 13.57 -11.39 8.26
N SER A 168 14.46 -10.47 8.63
CA SER A 168 14.99 -10.41 9.99
C SER A 168 13.91 -10.12 11.02
N SER A 169 13.02 -9.15 10.79
CA SER A 169 11.98 -8.80 11.76
C SER A 169 10.99 -9.93 12.01
N GLY A 170 10.58 -10.67 10.95
CA GLY A 170 9.75 -11.87 11.10
C GLY A 170 10.42 -12.95 11.95
N PHE A 171 11.70 -13.22 11.70
CA PHE A 171 12.48 -14.18 12.48
C PHE A 171 12.64 -13.73 13.94
N LEU A 172 12.89 -12.44 14.18
CA LEU A 172 12.98 -11.86 15.52
C LEU A 172 11.65 -11.92 16.30
N ARG A 173 10.51 -11.80 15.63
CA ARG A 173 9.18 -11.96 16.25
C ARG A 173 8.94 -13.39 16.72
N LEU A 174 9.32 -14.38 15.90
CA LEU A 174 9.25 -15.79 16.30
C LEU A 174 10.12 -16.08 17.53
N ILE A 175 11.34 -15.52 17.58
CA ILE A 175 12.21 -15.61 18.76
C ILE A 175 11.52 -15.03 20.00
N ARG A 176 10.93 -13.82 19.90
CA ARG A 176 10.20 -13.20 21.01
C ARG A 176 8.99 -13.99 21.47
N GLN A 177 8.27 -14.61 20.54
CA GLN A 177 7.11 -15.45 20.87
C GLN A 177 7.54 -16.67 21.68
N VAL A 178 8.64 -17.33 21.29
CA VAL A 178 9.25 -18.42 22.04
C VAL A 178 9.68 -17.97 23.45
N GLU A 179 10.35 -16.82 23.57
CA GLU A 179 10.74 -16.26 24.87
C GLU A 179 9.52 -16.05 25.79
N LYS A 180 8.45 -15.47 25.25
CA LYS A 180 7.22 -15.19 26.00
C LYS A 180 6.53 -16.48 26.44
N LEU A 181 6.40 -17.45 25.54
CA LEU A 181 5.79 -18.74 25.87
C LEU A 181 6.59 -19.46 26.96
N SER A 182 7.92 -19.45 26.88
CA SER A 182 8.75 -20.01 27.94
C SER A 182 8.49 -19.32 29.29
N ALA A 183 8.43 -17.99 29.34
CA ALA A 183 8.14 -17.26 30.57
C ALA A 183 6.72 -17.54 31.11
N MET A 184 5.74 -17.78 30.24
CA MET A 184 4.38 -18.14 30.64
C MET A 184 4.28 -19.57 31.18
N ILE A 185 5.03 -20.52 30.62
CA ILE A 185 5.10 -21.92 31.09
C ILE A 185 5.67 -22.00 32.50
N ASP A 186 6.65 -21.14 32.81
CA ASP A 186 7.27 -21.05 34.14
C ASP A 186 6.44 -20.23 35.14
N ASN A 187 5.37 -19.56 34.69
CA ASN A 187 4.52 -18.76 35.56
C ASN A 187 3.56 -19.64 36.38
N ALA A 188 3.76 -19.68 37.70
CA ALA A 188 2.94 -20.45 38.63
C ALA A 188 1.44 -20.11 38.57
N ALA A 189 1.07 -18.86 38.23
CA ALA A 189 -0.32 -18.45 38.10
C ALA A 189 -1.02 -19.01 36.86
N LEU A 190 -0.28 -19.58 35.90
CA LEU A 190 -0.79 -20.16 34.66
C LEU A 190 -0.70 -21.69 34.65
N SER A 191 -0.61 -22.33 35.82
CA SER A 191 -0.44 -23.79 35.94
C SER A 191 -1.53 -24.59 35.21
N GLU A 192 -2.77 -24.10 35.19
CA GLU A 192 -3.91 -24.73 34.51
C GLU A 192 -3.77 -24.69 32.98
N ALA A 193 -3.11 -23.65 32.44
CA ALA A 193 -2.87 -23.48 31.00
C ALA A 193 -1.55 -24.11 30.52
N LYS A 194 -0.74 -24.66 31.44
CA LYS A 194 0.64 -25.10 31.17
C LYS A 194 0.74 -26.06 30.00
N GLN A 195 -0.10 -27.10 29.96
CA GLN A 195 -0.08 -28.09 28.89
C GLN A 195 -0.40 -27.47 27.52
N GLY A 196 -1.35 -26.52 27.46
CA GLY A 196 -1.67 -25.80 26.24
C GLY A 196 -0.51 -24.92 25.76
N LEU A 197 0.15 -24.23 26.70
CA LEU A 197 1.33 -23.39 26.41
C LEU A 197 2.51 -24.22 25.90
N GLU A 198 2.74 -25.42 26.45
CA GLU A 198 3.79 -26.34 25.99
C GLU A 198 3.52 -26.82 24.55
N VAL A 199 2.25 -27.10 24.19
CA VAL A 199 1.87 -27.45 22.82
C VAL A 199 2.12 -26.29 21.86
N MET A 200 1.71 -25.07 22.23
CA MET A 200 1.95 -23.86 21.42
C MET A 200 3.45 -23.62 21.23
N ALA A 201 4.23 -23.73 22.31
CA ALA A 201 5.67 -23.60 22.25
C ALA A 201 6.26 -24.65 21.28
N SER A 202 5.89 -25.93 21.37
CA SER A 202 6.39 -26.95 20.45
C SER A 202 6.18 -26.60 18.96
N VAL A 203 5.03 -26.02 18.61
CA VAL A 203 4.72 -25.55 17.24
C VAL A 203 5.62 -24.39 16.83
N ASP A 204 5.69 -23.34 17.66
CA ASP A 204 6.48 -22.14 17.36
C ASP A 204 7.98 -22.43 17.29
N PHE A 205 8.45 -23.33 18.14
CA PHE A 205 9.83 -23.82 18.11
C PHE A 205 10.17 -24.53 16.80
N LYS A 206 9.28 -25.40 16.33
CA LYS A 206 9.46 -26.08 15.05
C LYS A 206 9.50 -25.07 13.90
N ALA A 207 8.60 -24.08 13.90
CA ALA A 207 8.59 -23.01 12.91
C ALA A 207 9.88 -22.16 12.95
N LEU A 208 10.39 -21.87 14.14
CA LEU A 208 11.63 -21.14 14.35
C LEU A 208 12.85 -21.93 13.84
N GLU A 209 12.92 -23.24 14.14
CA GLU A 209 13.96 -24.15 13.65
C GLU A 209 13.97 -24.22 12.12
N GLU A 210 12.81 -24.45 11.48
CA GLU A 210 12.68 -24.50 10.03
C GLU A 210 13.06 -23.17 9.36
N SER A 211 12.69 -22.05 9.98
CA SER A 211 13.05 -20.71 9.50
C SER A 211 14.55 -20.46 9.61
N ALA A 212 15.17 -20.88 10.72
CA ALA A 212 16.60 -20.78 10.93
C ALA A 212 17.38 -21.63 9.91
N ASP A 213 16.96 -22.89 9.68
CA ASP A 213 17.62 -23.78 8.73
C ASP A 213 17.52 -23.27 7.28
N LYS A 214 16.38 -22.67 6.87
CA LYS A 214 16.24 -22.04 5.55
C LYS A 214 17.23 -20.87 5.38
N LEU A 215 17.34 -20.00 6.38
CA LEU A 215 18.26 -18.85 6.36
C LEU A 215 19.73 -19.30 6.32
N VAL A 216 20.07 -20.40 6.99
CA VAL A 216 21.41 -21.01 6.94
C VAL A 216 21.66 -21.70 5.59
N ALA A 217 20.68 -22.40 5.01
CA ALA A 217 20.86 -23.07 3.72
C ALA A 217 21.15 -22.08 2.58
N ASP A 218 20.59 -20.87 2.63
CA ASP A 218 20.90 -19.80 1.66
C ASP A 218 22.37 -19.30 1.74
N GLU A 219 23.08 -19.52 2.86
CA GLU A 219 24.53 -19.23 2.95
C GLU A 219 25.36 -20.09 1.98
N THR A 220 24.95 -21.33 1.73
CA THR A 220 25.75 -22.27 0.91
C THR A 220 25.83 -21.86 -0.57
N LYS A 221 24.92 -20.98 -1.02
CA LYS A 221 24.93 -20.40 -2.38
C LYS A 221 25.81 -19.14 -2.49
N THR A 222 26.19 -18.52 -1.37
CA THR A 222 27.15 -17.41 -1.34
C THR A 222 28.59 -17.94 -1.31
N LYS A 223 29.32 -17.72 -2.42
CA LYS A 223 30.70 -18.22 -2.68
C LYS A 223 31.63 -18.19 -1.46
N ASN A 224 32.38 -19.29 -1.29
CA ASN A 224 33.48 -19.50 -0.33
C ASN A 224 34.30 -18.22 -0.08
N GLY A 225 34.30 -17.72 1.16
CA GLY A 225 35.23 -16.69 1.65
C GLY A 225 34.63 -15.36 2.11
N LYS A 226 33.32 -15.13 2.01
CA LYS A 226 32.65 -13.97 2.67
C LYS A 226 32.24 -14.34 4.10
N LYS A 227 32.43 -13.39 5.04
CA LYS A 227 31.90 -13.53 6.42
C LYS A 227 30.37 -13.58 6.38
N PRO A 228 29.72 -14.41 7.20
CA PRO A 228 28.26 -14.51 7.24
C PRO A 228 27.64 -13.19 7.74
N ALA A 229 26.52 -12.82 7.13
CA ALA A 229 25.76 -11.63 7.50
C ALA A 229 25.20 -11.76 8.94
N PRO A 230 24.91 -10.66 9.65
CA PRO A 230 24.39 -10.71 11.03
C PRO A 230 23.16 -11.62 11.20
N LEU A 231 22.21 -11.56 10.26
CA LEU A 231 21.02 -12.43 10.28
C LEU A 231 21.38 -13.91 10.16
N GLN A 232 22.36 -14.23 9.33
CA GLN A 232 22.79 -15.61 9.13
C GLN A 232 23.48 -16.15 10.39
N LYS A 233 24.34 -15.36 11.05
CA LYS A 233 24.92 -15.74 12.35
C LYS A 233 23.84 -15.99 13.41
N LEU A 234 22.82 -15.14 13.46
CA LEU A 234 21.67 -15.33 14.35
C LEU A 234 21.00 -16.67 14.03
N ALA A 235 20.64 -16.89 12.76
CA ALA A 235 20.02 -18.12 12.31
C ALA A 235 20.85 -19.37 12.63
N SER A 236 22.17 -19.36 12.41
CA SER A 236 23.05 -20.46 12.78
C SER A 236 23.06 -20.71 14.28
N SER A 237 23.06 -19.65 15.11
CA SER A 237 23.00 -19.79 16.57
C SER A 237 21.69 -20.46 17.00
N VAL A 238 20.57 -20.04 16.43
CA VAL A 238 19.24 -20.60 16.72
C VAL A 238 19.14 -22.06 16.24
N SER A 239 19.53 -22.34 15.00
CA SER A 239 19.55 -23.69 14.43
C SER A 239 20.43 -24.66 15.25
N ASN A 240 21.65 -24.23 15.63
CA ASN A 240 22.53 -25.05 16.47
C ASN A 240 21.96 -25.28 17.87
N SER A 241 21.31 -24.28 18.46
CA SER A 241 20.66 -24.42 19.76
C SER A 241 19.45 -25.37 19.68
N ALA A 242 18.69 -25.33 18.58
CA ALA A 242 17.54 -26.20 18.36
C ALA A 242 17.98 -27.67 18.23
N LYS A 243 19.03 -27.93 17.43
CA LYS A 243 19.59 -29.27 17.22
C LYS A 243 20.17 -29.92 18.48
N LYS A 244 20.67 -29.12 19.42
CA LYS A 244 21.23 -29.60 20.70
C LYS A 244 20.17 -29.84 21.77
N MET A 245 18.97 -29.29 21.59
CA MET A 245 17.92 -29.34 22.60
C MET A 245 17.28 -30.73 22.67
N ASN A 246 17.25 -31.32 23.85
CA ASN A 246 16.43 -32.50 24.11
C ASN A 246 15.06 -32.06 24.65
N ARG A 247 14.03 -32.17 23.82
CA ARG A 247 12.66 -31.73 24.14
C ARG A 247 12.01 -32.51 25.28
N ALA A 248 12.53 -33.70 25.61
CA ALA A 248 12.05 -34.51 26.72
C ALA A 248 12.61 -34.05 28.08
N THR A 249 13.62 -33.17 28.10
CA THR A 249 14.29 -32.71 29.32
C THR A 249 13.54 -31.51 29.92
N PRO A 250 13.11 -31.57 31.19
CA PRO A 250 12.53 -30.43 31.88
C PRO A 250 13.49 -29.23 31.88
N GLY A 251 12.99 -28.05 31.51
CA GLY A 251 13.78 -26.81 31.45
C GLY A 251 14.56 -26.59 30.15
N ALA A 252 14.61 -27.56 29.23
CA ALA A 252 15.29 -27.39 27.94
C ALA A 252 14.72 -26.23 27.10
N LEU A 253 13.40 -26.00 27.23
CA LEU A 253 12.70 -24.89 26.58
C LEU A 253 13.20 -23.53 27.06
N ALA A 254 13.38 -23.38 28.38
CA ALA A 254 13.87 -22.16 29.01
C ALA A 254 15.34 -21.89 28.66
N GLU A 255 16.18 -22.93 28.65
CA GLU A 255 17.58 -22.83 28.23
C GLU A 255 17.70 -22.40 26.77
N PHE A 256 16.88 -22.97 25.88
CA PHE A 256 16.83 -22.54 24.49
C PHE A 256 16.33 -21.12 24.34
N ALA A 257 15.25 -20.75 25.02
CA ALA A 257 14.70 -19.40 24.99
C ALA A 257 15.76 -18.38 25.45
N ALA A 258 16.49 -18.66 26.53
CA ALA A 258 17.58 -17.81 27.01
C ALA A 258 18.73 -17.68 25.99
N THR A 259 19.13 -18.80 25.36
CA THR A 259 20.18 -18.80 24.33
C THR A 259 19.76 -17.98 23.11
N THR A 260 18.51 -18.15 22.68
CA THR A 260 17.93 -17.46 21.52
C THR A 260 17.73 -15.97 21.80
N ALA A 261 17.31 -15.60 23.01
CA ALA A 261 17.23 -14.21 23.47
C ALA A 261 18.59 -13.51 23.48
N SER A 262 19.62 -14.20 23.95
CA SER A 262 21.01 -13.69 23.92
C SER A 262 21.50 -13.49 22.48
N ALA A 263 21.22 -14.46 21.59
CA ALA A 263 21.56 -14.35 20.17
C ALA A 263 20.80 -13.18 19.50
N ARG A 264 19.51 -13.02 19.79
CA ARG A 264 18.69 -11.89 19.35
C ARG A 264 19.22 -10.54 19.83
N THR A 265 19.58 -10.45 21.11
CA THR A 265 20.17 -9.22 21.69
C THR A 265 21.46 -8.83 20.97
N ARG A 266 22.30 -9.82 20.66
CA ARG A 266 23.49 -9.61 19.85
C ARG A 266 23.15 -9.14 18.44
N TYR A 267 22.17 -9.79 17.78
CA TYR A 267 21.72 -9.38 16.45
C TYR A 267 21.26 -7.92 16.42
N LEU A 268 20.36 -7.53 17.32
CA LEU A 268 19.84 -6.17 17.41
C LEU A 268 20.97 -5.15 17.57
N LYS A 269 21.92 -5.45 18.46
CA LYS A 269 23.12 -4.63 18.66
C LYS A 269 24.02 -4.59 17.41
N GLU A 270 24.18 -5.71 16.70
CA GLU A 270 24.93 -5.78 15.43
C GLU A 270 24.28 -4.95 14.31
N THR A 271 22.95 -4.79 14.34
CA THR A 271 22.17 -4.08 13.32
C THR A 271 21.79 -2.65 13.69
N GLY A 272 22.27 -2.12 14.82
CA GLY A 272 21.93 -0.76 15.27
C GLY A 272 20.51 -0.62 15.83
N GLN A 273 19.87 -1.74 16.15
CA GLN A 273 18.50 -1.80 16.61
C GLN A 273 18.43 -2.06 18.10
N ALA A 274 17.34 -1.61 18.71
CA ALA A 274 16.97 -1.90 20.08
C ALA A 274 15.51 -2.37 20.10
N ASP A 275 15.13 -3.03 21.19
CA ASP A 275 13.72 -3.34 21.43
C ASP A 275 12.90 -2.04 21.44
N CYS A 276 11.78 -2.04 20.72
CA CYS A 276 10.87 -0.91 20.73
C CYS A 276 10.34 -0.71 22.17
N PRO A 277 10.55 0.45 22.81
CA PRO A 277 10.21 0.66 24.22
C PRO A 277 8.70 0.74 24.45
N VAL A 278 7.90 1.00 23.41
CA VAL A 278 6.44 1.09 23.48
C VAL A 278 5.77 -0.29 23.50
N CYS A 279 6.35 -1.27 22.82
CA CYS A 279 5.83 -2.64 22.78
C CYS A 279 6.72 -3.68 23.46
N ASN A 280 7.90 -3.30 23.95
CA ASN A 280 8.91 -4.15 24.56
C ASN A 280 9.29 -5.35 23.67
N GLY A 281 9.61 -5.09 22.40
CA GLY A 281 10.01 -6.15 21.49
C GLY A 281 8.86 -6.92 20.82
N ARG A 282 7.61 -6.75 21.26
CA ARG A 282 6.47 -7.57 20.80
C ARG A 282 6.04 -7.30 19.37
N GLY A 283 6.27 -6.08 18.87
CA GLY A 283 5.74 -5.61 17.60
C GLY A 283 4.24 -5.29 17.65
N THR A 284 3.52 -5.67 18.69
CA THR A 284 2.08 -5.41 18.83
C THR A 284 1.75 -4.65 20.12
N ARG A 285 0.70 -3.84 20.06
CA ARG A 285 0.08 -3.12 21.19
C ARG A 285 -1.43 -3.11 20.99
N ASN A 286 -2.21 -3.44 22.02
CA ASN A 286 -3.68 -3.49 21.96
C ASN A 286 -4.24 -4.33 20.80
N GLY A 287 -3.59 -5.46 20.49
CA GLY A 287 -4.02 -6.37 19.42
C GLY A 287 -3.74 -5.88 17.99
N ARG A 288 -3.14 -4.70 17.82
CA ARG A 288 -2.74 -4.14 16.52
C ARG A 288 -1.21 -4.02 16.46
N ASP A 289 -0.70 -3.76 15.26
CA ASP A 289 0.72 -3.45 15.10
C ASP A 289 1.09 -2.22 15.91
N CYS A 290 2.24 -2.28 16.59
CA CYS A 290 2.68 -1.21 17.47
C CYS A 290 3.01 0.03 16.62
N PRO A 291 2.35 1.18 16.85
CA PRO A 291 2.52 2.37 16.02
C PRO A 291 3.94 2.96 16.07
N ALA A 292 4.69 2.71 17.14
CA ALA A 292 6.06 3.19 17.28
C ALA A 292 7.06 2.41 16.41
N CYS A 293 6.80 1.13 16.10
CA CYS A 293 7.71 0.31 15.30
C CYS A 293 7.07 -0.29 14.04
N GLY A 294 5.80 -0.03 13.78
CA GLY A 294 5.08 -0.55 12.61
C GLY A 294 5.01 -2.07 12.57
N GLY A 295 4.94 -2.75 13.72
CA GLY A 295 4.91 -4.22 13.74
C GLY A 295 6.26 -4.92 13.86
N GLU A 296 7.39 -4.19 13.70
CA GLU A 296 8.73 -4.80 13.67
C GLU A 296 9.20 -5.31 15.04
N GLY A 297 8.71 -4.73 16.13
CA GLY A 297 9.13 -5.03 17.50
C GLY A 297 10.50 -4.44 17.88
N ALA A 298 11.30 -4.03 16.91
CA ALA A 298 12.54 -3.30 17.10
C ALA A 298 12.45 -1.91 16.45
N VAL A 299 13.25 -0.98 16.94
CA VAL A 299 13.49 0.33 16.32
C VAL A 299 14.99 0.60 16.35
N ASP A 300 15.43 1.51 15.49
CA ASP A 300 16.82 1.94 15.48
C ASP A 300 17.17 2.56 16.86
N GLU A 301 18.37 2.31 17.38
CA GLU A 301 18.76 2.67 18.76
C GLU A 301 18.66 4.18 19.01
N ASP A 302 18.96 5.00 18.00
CA ASP A 302 18.76 6.45 18.09
C ASP A 302 17.29 6.87 18.12
N ARG A 303 16.42 6.12 17.44
CA ARG A 303 14.98 6.38 17.46
C ARG A 303 14.39 6.20 18.86
N VAL A 304 14.93 5.28 19.66
CA VAL A 304 14.52 5.08 21.08
C VAL A 304 14.56 6.38 21.87
N LYS A 305 15.57 7.24 21.64
CA LYS A 305 15.77 8.50 22.38
C LYS A 305 14.70 9.55 22.10
N TYR A 306 14.00 9.43 20.96
CA TYR A 306 12.98 10.38 20.52
C TYR A 306 11.56 9.85 20.73
N ILE A 307 11.42 8.59 21.18
CA ILE A 307 10.11 8.02 21.50
C ILE A 307 9.75 8.48 22.90
N ASP A 308 8.82 9.42 22.99
CA ASP A 308 8.17 9.75 24.25
C ASP A 308 7.14 8.65 24.56
N LEU A 309 7.30 7.96 25.69
CA LEU A 309 6.36 6.91 26.09
C LEU A 309 5.00 7.48 26.47
N SER A 310 4.94 8.74 26.89
CA SER A 310 3.70 9.41 27.26
C SER A 310 2.79 9.60 26.04
N ASP A 311 3.32 9.75 24.83
CA ASP A 311 2.52 9.87 23.60
C ASP A 311 1.58 8.68 23.36
N TYR A 312 1.93 7.51 23.91
CA TYR A 312 1.22 6.25 23.70
C TYR A 312 0.34 5.85 24.88
N GLU A 313 0.29 6.63 25.95
CA GLU A 313 -0.62 6.34 27.07
C GLU A 313 -2.06 6.63 26.66
N ASP A 314 -2.97 5.76 27.10
CA ASP A 314 -4.40 5.94 26.89
C ASP A 314 -4.90 7.04 27.83
N VAL A 315 -5.48 8.09 27.25
CA VAL A 315 -6.10 9.21 27.95
C VAL A 315 -7.59 9.27 27.63
N ASP A 316 -8.37 9.87 28.51
CA ASP A 316 -9.80 10.05 28.27
C ASP A 316 -10.03 11.00 27.10
N CYS A 317 -11.01 10.66 26.25
CA CYS A 317 -11.39 11.50 25.12
C CYS A 317 -11.91 12.85 25.64
N PRO A 318 -11.37 14.00 25.18
CA PRO A 318 -11.77 15.31 25.69
C PRO A 318 -13.18 15.72 25.25
N LEU A 319 -13.74 15.08 24.22
CA LEU A 319 -15.09 15.39 23.72
C LEU A 319 -16.20 14.71 24.54
N CYS A 320 -15.97 13.48 24.99
CA CYS A 320 -16.95 12.71 25.76
C CYS A 320 -16.52 12.46 27.21
N GLU A 321 -15.36 12.97 27.61
CA GLU A 321 -14.78 12.85 28.95
C GLU A 321 -14.73 11.40 29.45
N GLY A 322 -14.39 10.47 28.57
CA GLY A 322 -14.31 9.04 28.91
C GLY A 322 -15.64 8.27 28.84
N SER A 323 -16.78 8.95 28.64
CA SER A 323 -18.10 8.31 28.63
C SER A 323 -18.39 7.45 27.40
N ALA A 324 -17.55 7.54 26.37
CA ALA A 324 -17.72 6.90 25.06
C ALA A 324 -18.96 7.35 24.26
N ARG A 325 -19.81 8.23 24.79
CA ARG A 325 -21.05 8.66 24.11
C ARG A 325 -21.15 10.17 23.95
N ARG A 326 -21.84 10.60 22.89
CA ARG A 326 -22.22 12.01 22.66
C ARG A 326 -23.62 12.04 22.02
N ASN A 327 -24.54 12.82 22.57
CA ASN A 327 -25.92 12.97 22.07
C ASN A 327 -26.71 11.65 21.90
N GLY A 328 -26.39 10.64 22.72
CA GLY A 328 -27.04 9.33 22.67
C GLY A 328 -26.34 8.30 21.77
N ASP A 329 -25.47 8.77 20.87
CA ASP A 329 -24.70 7.96 19.94
C ASP A 329 -23.26 7.75 20.42
N ASP A 330 -22.52 6.90 19.70
CA ASP A 330 -21.09 6.72 19.92
C ASP A 330 -20.36 8.04 19.70
N CYS A 331 -19.45 8.38 20.61
CA CYS A 331 -18.69 9.61 20.49
C CYS A 331 -17.91 9.64 19.16
N PRO A 332 -18.09 10.67 18.31
CA PRO A 332 -17.50 10.68 16.96
C PRO A 332 -15.98 10.82 16.96
N GLU A 333 -15.38 11.37 18.03
CA GLU A 333 -13.92 11.53 18.13
C GLU A 333 -13.24 10.22 18.51
N CYS A 334 -13.79 9.48 19.49
CA CYS A 334 -13.20 8.22 19.96
C CYS A 334 -13.91 6.97 19.43
N SER A 335 -14.90 7.12 18.57
CA SER A 335 -15.71 6.02 18.00
C SER A 335 -16.22 5.03 19.07
N GLY A 336 -16.70 5.55 20.21
CA GLY A 336 -17.20 4.72 21.31
C GLY A 336 -16.15 4.06 22.21
N GLU A 337 -14.85 4.30 22.02
CA GLU A 337 -13.81 3.72 22.90
C GLU A 337 -13.67 4.47 24.24
N GLY A 338 -14.09 5.74 24.30
CA GLY A 338 -13.95 6.63 25.47
C GLY A 338 -12.52 7.10 25.73
N LYS A 339 -11.53 6.44 25.16
CA LYS A 339 -10.11 6.74 25.33
C LYS A 339 -9.39 6.71 23.99
N PHE A 340 -8.23 7.35 23.91
CA PHE A 340 -7.29 7.21 22.81
C PHE A 340 -5.87 7.59 23.25
N GLU A 341 -4.87 7.34 22.41
CA GLU A 341 -3.46 7.63 22.72
C GLU A 341 -3.20 9.14 22.82
N ARG A 342 -2.50 9.59 23.86
CA ARG A 342 -2.24 11.00 24.15
C ARG A 342 -1.83 11.85 22.95
N ARG A 343 -1.00 11.32 22.05
CA ARG A 343 -0.54 12.01 20.83
C ARG A 343 -1.65 12.52 19.90
N TYR A 344 -2.87 12.00 20.02
CA TYR A 344 -4.01 12.49 19.24
C TYR A 344 -4.74 13.67 19.91
N LEU A 345 -4.43 14.02 21.16
CA LEU A 345 -5.13 15.09 21.88
C LEU A 345 -5.03 16.43 21.16
N GLU A 346 -3.86 16.76 20.61
CA GLU A 346 -3.64 18.02 19.91
C GLU A 346 -4.43 18.14 18.60
N ALA A 347 -4.86 17.00 18.03
CA ALA A 347 -5.66 16.98 16.81
C ALA A 347 -7.15 17.20 17.07
N VAL A 348 -7.61 17.04 18.32
CA VAL A 348 -9.03 17.18 18.67
C VAL A 348 -9.39 18.66 18.81
N ASP A 349 -10.04 19.21 17.79
CA ASP A 349 -10.61 20.54 17.86
C ASP A 349 -12.07 20.48 18.37
N LEU A 350 -12.24 20.67 19.67
CA LEU A 350 -13.56 20.65 20.32
C LEU A 350 -14.53 21.67 19.73
N ARG A 351 -14.05 22.78 19.13
CA ARG A 351 -14.89 23.83 18.54
C ARG A 351 -15.69 23.34 17.35
N LEU A 352 -15.23 22.27 16.68
CA LEU A 352 -15.93 21.62 15.58
C LEU A 352 -17.25 20.99 16.00
N TYR A 353 -17.41 20.71 17.30
CA TYR A 353 -18.59 20.09 17.88
C TYR A 353 -19.50 21.09 18.61
N ASP A 354 -19.17 22.38 18.57
CA ASP A 354 -20.05 23.43 19.10
C ASP A 354 -21.32 23.51 18.23
N ASP A 355 -22.47 23.60 18.89
CA ASP A 355 -23.72 23.91 18.22
C ASP A 355 -23.71 25.36 17.73
N VAL A 356 -23.80 25.53 16.42
CA VAL A 356 -23.85 26.85 15.77
C VAL A 356 -25.15 27.00 14.99
N LYS A 357 -25.56 28.26 14.80
CA LYS A 357 -26.72 28.56 13.95
C LYS A 357 -26.46 28.06 12.53
N CYS A 358 -27.44 27.36 11.96
CA CYS A 358 -27.40 26.92 10.57
C CYS A 358 -27.10 28.12 9.66
N PRO A 359 -26.05 28.06 8.80
CA PRO A 359 -25.64 29.20 7.97
C PRO A 359 -26.69 29.58 6.93
N LEU A 360 -27.49 28.62 6.48
CA LEU A 360 -28.55 28.80 5.49
C LEU A 360 -29.77 29.53 6.06
N CYS A 361 -30.42 28.97 7.10
CA CYS A 361 -31.61 29.60 7.68
C CYS A 361 -31.29 30.62 8.80
N LYS A 362 -30.03 30.74 9.20
CA LYS A 362 -29.56 31.64 10.27
C LYS A 362 -30.29 31.43 11.61
N GLY A 363 -30.65 30.18 11.92
CA GLY A 363 -31.39 29.81 13.13
C GLY A 363 -32.92 29.92 13.01
N LYS A 364 -33.46 30.29 11.84
CA LYS A 364 -34.92 30.44 11.65
C LYS A 364 -35.69 29.13 11.52
N ARG A 365 -35.00 27.99 11.37
CA ARG A 365 -35.57 26.63 11.14
C ARG A 365 -36.29 26.44 9.80
N LYS A 366 -36.66 27.53 9.12
CA LYS A 366 -37.35 27.51 7.85
C LYS A 366 -36.64 28.34 6.79
N ARG A 367 -36.76 27.92 5.53
CA ARG A 367 -36.40 28.68 4.33
C ARG A 367 -37.60 28.66 3.39
N ASP A 368 -38.03 29.82 2.91
CA ASP A 368 -39.16 29.96 1.98
C ASP A 368 -40.48 29.29 2.43
N GLY A 369 -40.71 29.28 3.75
CA GLY A 369 -41.91 28.67 4.37
C GLY A 369 -41.75 27.18 4.71
N GLU A 370 -40.79 26.51 4.08
CA GLU A 370 -40.49 25.09 4.24
C GLU A 370 -39.45 24.81 5.32
N ARG A 371 -39.38 23.55 5.76
CA ARG A 371 -38.35 23.07 6.68
C ARG A 371 -36.98 23.27 6.03
N CYS A 372 -36.05 23.91 6.75
CA CYS A 372 -34.72 24.19 6.21
C CYS A 372 -33.95 22.89 5.92
N ALA A 373 -33.69 22.59 4.65
CA ALA A 373 -33.04 21.35 4.19
C ALA A 373 -31.60 21.16 4.73
N ALA A 374 -30.87 22.25 4.98
CA ALA A 374 -29.51 22.16 5.53
C ALA A 374 -29.43 21.65 6.98
N CYS A 375 -30.48 21.85 7.78
CA CYS A 375 -30.48 21.52 9.21
C CYS A 375 -31.72 20.73 9.63
N ASP A 376 -32.48 20.21 8.66
CA ASP A 376 -33.78 19.55 8.84
C ASP A 376 -34.74 20.26 9.80
N GLY A 377 -34.69 21.59 9.83
CA GLY A 377 -35.55 22.41 10.69
C GLY A 377 -35.14 22.53 12.16
N GLU A 378 -33.97 22.03 12.57
CA GLU A 378 -33.46 22.22 13.93
C GLU A 378 -33.05 23.69 14.17
N GLY A 379 -32.48 24.32 13.14
CA GLY A 379 -32.00 25.71 13.16
C GLY A 379 -30.57 25.86 13.67
N GLU A 380 -30.06 24.83 14.33
CA GLU A 380 -28.69 24.72 14.83
C GLU A 380 -28.10 23.39 14.35
N MET A 381 -26.77 23.32 14.26
CA MET A 381 -26.02 22.12 13.88
C MET A 381 -24.58 22.24 14.37
N GLU A 382 -23.86 21.13 14.47
CA GLU A 382 -22.44 21.17 14.84
C GLU A 382 -21.63 21.97 13.80
N ARG A 383 -20.66 22.77 14.27
CA ARG A 383 -19.81 23.62 13.44
C ARG A 383 -19.19 22.87 12.25
N ARG A 384 -18.71 21.65 12.45
CA ARG A 384 -18.11 20.84 11.36
C ARG A 384 -19.05 20.60 10.18
N TYR A 385 -20.36 20.55 10.41
CA TYR A 385 -21.35 20.42 9.33
C TYR A 385 -21.68 21.79 8.75
N ALA A 386 -21.79 22.82 9.59
CA ALA A 386 -22.02 24.20 9.13
C ALA A 386 -20.91 24.69 8.20
N ASP A 387 -19.65 24.40 8.52
CA ASP A 387 -18.47 24.81 7.73
C ASP A 387 -18.37 24.09 6.37
N GLN A 388 -19.07 22.96 6.20
CA GLN A 388 -19.14 22.21 4.93
C GLN A 388 -20.28 22.67 4.01
N ILE A 389 -21.19 23.52 4.49
CA ILE A 389 -22.30 24.02 3.69
C ILE A 389 -21.80 25.08 2.71
N ASP A 390 -21.89 24.79 1.42
CA ASP A 390 -21.85 25.81 0.38
C ASP A 390 -23.25 26.38 0.19
N LEU A 391 -23.42 27.68 0.46
CA LEU A 391 -24.74 28.32 0.31
C LEU A 391 -25.25 28.30 -1.14
N ARG A 392 -24.35 28.20 -2.12
CA ARG A 392 -24.71 28.19 -3.55
C ARG A 392 -25.42 26.92 -3.96
N ASP A 393 -25.19 25.82 -3.24
CA ASP A 393 -25.85 24.53 -3.46
C ASP A 393 -27.36 24.62 -3.26
N TYR A 394 -27.78 25.61 -2.47
CA TYR A 394 -29.15 25.88 -2.09
C TYR A 394 -29.80 26.99 -2.92
N ASP A 395 -29.08 27.59 -3.87
CA ASP A 395 -29.66 28.55 -4.80
C ASP A 395 -30.65 27.85 -5.72
N ASN A 396 -31.84 28.43 -5.91
CA ASN A 396 -32.76 27.98 -6.96
C ASN A 396 -32.17 28.36 -8.33
N VAL A 397 -32.05 27.37 -9.20
CA VAL A 397 -31.57 27.51 -10.58
C VAL A 397 -32.56 26.87 -11.53
N ASP A 398 -32.52 27.30 -12.79
CA ASP A 398 -33.34 26.71 -13.85
C ASP A 398 -33.07 25.20 -13.95
N CYS A 399 -34.13 24.41 -14.06
CA CYS A 399 -34.03 22.98 -14.25
C CYS A 399 -33.30 22.67 -15.58
N PRO A 400 -32.16 21.96 -15.56
CA PRO A 400 -31.39 21.67 -16.77
C PRO A 400 -32.21 20.95 -17.85
N LEU A 401 -33.15 20.09 -17.44
CA LEU A 401 -34.01 19.35 -18.36
C LEU A 401 -35.05 20.26 -19.03
N CYS A 402 -35.62 21.21 -18.29
CA CYS A 402 -36.55 22.21 -18.85
C CYS A 402 -35.82 23.21 -19.75
N ALA A 403 -34.57 23.54 -19.46
CA ALA A 403 -33.77 24.41 -20.33
C ALA A 403 -33.58 23.82 -21.74
N GLU A 404 -33.49 22.49 -21.88
CA GLU A 404 -33.41 21.83 -23.20
C GLU A 404 -34.77 21.59 -23.86
N ARG A 405 -35.81 21.25 -23.08
CA ARG A 405 -37.10 20.77 -23.61
C ARG A 405 -38.23 21.78 -23.57
N GLY A 406 -38.03 22.90 -22.88
CA GLY A 406 -39.08 23.82 -22.48
C GLY A 406 -39.77 23.38 -21.18
N GLU A 407 -40.58 24.27 -20.61
CA GLU A 407 -41.35 24.00 -19.41
C GLU A 407 -42.42 22.92 -19.68
N GLU A 408 -42.31 21.80 -18.97
CA GLU A 408 -43.29 20.71 -19.00
C GLU A 408 -44.01 20.64 -17.65
N ARG A 409 -45.35 20.53 -17.67
CA ARG A 409 -46.18 20.48 -16.45
C ARG A 409 -45.85 19.32 -15.50
N GLU A 410 -45.24 18.27 -16.02
CA GLU A 410 -44.84 17.07 -15.26
C GLU A 410 -43.37 16.76 -15.53
N CYS A 411 -42.50 17.76 -15.46
CA CYS A 411 -41.07 17.54 -15.65
C CYS A 411 -40.53 16.52 -14.63
N PRO A 412 -39.93 15.39 -15.05
CA PRO A 412 -39.48 14.32 -14.14
C PRO A 412 -38.24 14.68 -13.31
N ALA A 413 -37.66 15.87 -13.53
CA ALA A 413 -36.54 16.40 -12.78
C ALA A 413 -36.98 17.41 -11.71
N CYS A 414 -37.84 18.37 -12.06
CA CYS A 414 -38.29 19.43 -11.15
C CYS A 414 -39.78 19.36 -10.76
N GLY A 415 -40.49 18.30 -11.14
CA GLY A 415 -41.92 18.16 -10.85
C GLY A 415 -42.84 19.16 -11.55
N GLY A 416 -42.31 19.91 -12.53
CA GLY A 416 -43.05 20.96 -13.24
C GLY A 416 -42.86 22.37 -12.69
N GLU A 417 -42.02 22.56 -11.66
CA GLU A 417 -41.74 23.90 -11.10
C GLU A 417 -40.83 24.76 -11.98
N GLY A 418 -40.10 24.16 -12.93
CA GLY A 418 -39.18 24.87 -13.83
C GLY A 418 -37.83 25.23 -13.20
N GLU A 419 -37.77 25.34 -11.88
CA GLU A 419 -36.56 25.59 -11.08
C GLU A 419 -36.31 24.47 -10.04
N MET A 420 -35.08 24.36 -9.53
CA MET A 420 -34.70 23.46 -8.44
C MET A 420 -33.40 23.92 -7.77
N GLU A 421 -33.07 23.40 -6.58
CA GLU A 421 -31.80 23.77 -5.95
C GLU A 421 -30.59 23.26 -6.75
N ARG A 422 -29.53 24.06 -6.81
CA ARG A 422 -28.30 23.78 -7.55
C ARG A 422 -27.73 22.39 -7.27
N GLN A 423 -27.67 21.95 -6.02
CA GLN A 423 -27.16 20.62 -5.67
C GLN A 423 -27.92 19.46 -6.32
N TYR A 424 -29.20 19.64 -6.64
CA TYR A 424 -29.98 18.66 -7.37
C TYR A 424 -29.76 18.83 -8.88
N ALA A 425 -29.70 20.07 -9.37
CA ALA A 425 -29.43 20.38 -10.78
C ALA A 425 -28.07 19.81 -11.22
N ASP A 426 -27.02 19.99 -10.43
CA ASP A 426 -25.65 19.53 -10.71
C ASP A 426 -25.53 17.99 -10.73
N ARG A 427 -26.52 17.28 -10.16
CA ARG A 427 -26.61 15.80 -10.20
C ARG A 427 -27.42 15.28 -11.39
N ILE A 428 -28.05 16.14 -12.18
CA ILE A 428 -28.82 15.72 -13.36
C ILE A 428 -27.86 15.42 -14.51
N ASP A 429 -27.79 14.14 -14.90
CA ASP A 429 -27.28 13.76 -16.21
C ASP A 429 -28.43 13.77 -17.23
N LEU A 430 -28.39 14.70 -18.18
CA LEU A 430 -29.41 14.80 -19.24
C LEU A 430 -29.50 13.53 -20.09
N ALA A 431 -28.43 12.74 -20.18
CA ALA A 431 -28.42 11.47 -20.89
C ALA A 431 -29.36 10.43 -20.27
N ASP A 432 -29.62 10.52 -18.96
CA ASP A 432 -30.51 9.62 -18.23
C ASP A 432 -31.99 9.82 -18.61
N TYR A 433 -32.32 11.02 -19.05
CA TYR A 433 -33.67 11.41 -19.47
C TYR A 433 -33.88 11.24 -20.98
N ARG A 434 -32.91 10.68 -21.72
CA ARG A 434 -33.14 10.31 -23.12
C ARG A 434 -34.04 9.07 -23.19
N ASN A 435 -35.01 9.12 -24.10
CA ASN A 435 -35.83 7.97 -24.42
C ASN A 435 -34.97 6.92 -25.10
N VAL A 436 -35.00 5.71 -24.56
CA VAL A 436 -34.40 4.51 -25.16
C VAL A 436 -35.49 3.47 -25.37
N ASP A 437 -35.29 2.57 -26.32
CA ASP A 437 -36.20 1.46 -26.52
C ASP A 437 -36.30 0.62 -25.25
N CYS A 438 -37.53 0.29 -24.86
CA CYS A 438 -37.77 -0.58 -23.72
C CYS A 438 -37.15 -1.95 -24.02
N ARG A 439 -36.24 -2.41 -23.17
CA ARG A 439 -35.50 -3.67 -23.38
C ARG A 439 -36.39 -4.91 -23.47
N LEU A 440 -37.52 -4.90 -22.75
CA LEU A 440 -38.44 -6.03 -22.68
C LEU A 440 -39.26 -6.19 -23.97
N CYS A 441 -39.80 -5.10 -24.52
CA CYS A 441 -40.56 -5.15 -25.78
C CYS A 441 -39.72 -4.78 -27.01
N LYS A 442 -38.46 -4.39 -26.83
CA LYS A 442 -37.53 -3.93 -27.88
C LYS A 442 -38.14 -2.82 -28.74
N GLY A 443 -38.77 -1.83 -28.10
CA GLY A 443 -39.40 -0.70 -28.80
C GLY A 443 -40.83 -0.95 -29.29
N SER A 444 -41.33 -2.19 -29.26
CA SER A 444 -42.64 -2.52 -29.87
C SER A 444 -43.84 -2.04 -29.04
N GLY A 445 -43.63 -1.73 -27.75
CA GLY A 445 -44.71 -1.43 -26.81
C GLY A 445 -45.56 -2.65 -26.42
N ARG A 446 -45.25 -3.84 -26.93
CA ARG A 446 -46.04 -5.07 -26.75
C ARG A 446 -45.14 -6.25 -26.40
N VAL A 447 -45.62 -7.15 -25.55
CA VAL A 447 -44.91 -8.40 -25.25
C VAL A 447 -45.83 -9.57 -25.61
N ASP A 448 -45.27 -10.54 -26.34
CA ASP A 448 -45.96 -11.78 -26.65
C ASP A 448 -45.83 -12.73 -25.47
N HIS A 449 -46.97 -13.14 -24.94
CA HIS A 449 -47.03 -14.12 -23.88
C HIS A 449 -47.61 -15.41 -24.45
N GLU A 450 -46.80 -16.46 -24.31
CA GLU A 450 -47.11 -17.87 -24.57
C GLU A 450 -47.17 -18.31 -26.02
N ASP A 451 -46.41 -19.38 -26.29
CA ASP A 451 -46.48 -20.17 -27.51
C ASP A 451 -47.92 -20.61 -27.74
N CYS A 452 -48.40 -20.45 -28.97
CA CYS A 452 -49.75 -20.79 -29.37
C CYS A 452 -49.96 -22.28 -29.12
N PRO A 453 -50.86 -22.66 -28.18
CA PRO A 453 -51.00 -24.04 -27.75
C PRO A 453 -51.54 -24.97 -28.84
N ALA A 454 -52.00 -24.42 -29.98
CA ALA A 454 -52.43 -25.21 -31.13
C ALA A 454 -51.29 -25.62 -32.07
N CYS A 455 -50.19 -24.87 -32.10
CA CYS A 455 -49.01 -25.16 -32.94
C CYS A 455 -47.70 -25.22 -32.13
N GLY A 456 -47.77 -25.17 -30.80
CA GLY A 456 -46.60 -25.22 -29.93
C GLY A 456 -45.56 -24.13 -30.16
N GLY A 457 -45.97 -22.96 -30.70
CA GLY A 457 -45.03 -21.86 -30.99
C GLY A 457 -44.65 -21.72 -32.47
N GLU A 458 -44.87 -22.75 -33.29
CA GLU A 458 -44.27 -22.80 -34.64
C GLU A 458 -45.01 -21.99 -35.71
N GLY A 459 -46.27 -21.64 -35.46
CA GLY A 459 -47.09 -20.85 -36.39
C GLY A 459 -47.74 -21.67 -37.49
N GLU A 460 -47.30 -22.90 -37.73
CA GLU A 460 -47.79 -23.80 -38.78
C GLU A 460 -48.13 -25.20 -38.20
N MET A 461 -48.92 -26.01 -38.90
CA MET A 461 -49.28 -27.36 -38.46
C MET A 461 -49.60 -28.33 -39.63
N GLU A 462 -49.33 -29.62 -39.45
CA GLU A 462 -49.66 -30.67 -40.43
C GLU A 462 -51.18 -30.93 -40.52
N LYS A 463 -51.69 -31.14 -41.73
CA LYS A 463 -53.11 -31.43 -42.01
C LYS A 463 -53.35 -32.95 -42.00
N ARG A 464 -54.06 -33.51 -41.00
CA ARG A 464 -54.13 -34.99 -40.81
C ARG A 464 -55.55 -35.58 -40.75
N GLN A 465 -55.88 -36.48 -41.68
CA GLN A 465 -56.87 -37.57 -41.54
C GLN A 465 -56.39 -38.84 -42.31
N TYR A 466 -56.49 -40.03 -41.69
CA TYR A 466 -55.75 -41.25 -42.06
C TYR A 466 -56.42 -42.15 -43.11
N ASP A 467 -57.72 -42.04 -43.36
CA ASP A 467 -58.43 -43.07 -44.15
C ASP A 467 -58.52 -42.82 -45.67
N ASN A 468 -57.93 -41.74 -46.22
CA ASN A 468 -57.82 -41.49 -47.67
C ASN A 468 -56.64 -40.55 -48.00
N VAL A 469 -55.40 -41.05 -47.98
CA VAL A 469 -54.19 -40.22 -48.13
C VAL A 469 -53.91 -39.83 -49.59
N ASP A 470 -54.03 -38.53 -49.89
CA ASP A 470 -53.33 -37.85 -51.00
C ASP A 470 -52.01 -37.29 -50.46
N TRP A 471 -50.89 -37.68 -51.07
CA TRP A 471 -49.53 -37.30 -50.62
C TRP A 471 -49.19 -35.82 -50.86
N SER A 472 -50.09 -35.01 -51.43
CA SER A 472 -49.98 -33.55 -51.45
C SER A 472 -50.40 -32.88 -50.13
N GLU A 473 -50.97 -33.61 -49.16
CA GLU A 473 -51.40 -33.06 -47.87
C GLU A 473 -50.28 -32.93 -46.80
N TRP A 474 -49.01 -33.15 -47.18
CA TRP A 474 -47.84 -32.86 -46.34
C TRP A 474 -47.42 -31.38 -46.36
N ASP A 475 -48.19 -30.50 -47.02
CA ASP A 475 -47.96 -29.06 -46.97
C ASP A 475 -48.33 -28.51 -45.59
N GLU A 476 -47.37 -27.84 -44.95
CA GLU A 476 -47.58 -27.09 -43.71
C GLU A 476 -48.61 -25.97 -43.95
N VAL A 477 -49.67 -25.93 -43.14
CA VAL A 477 -50.68 -24.86 -43.22
C VAL A 477 -50.52 -23.93 -42.03
N ASN A 478 -50.67 -22.63 -42.31
CA ASN A 478 -50.70 -21.60 -41.27
C ASN A 478 -51.72 -21.97 -40.18
N CYS A 479 -51.26 -22.04 -38.93
CA CYS A 479 -52.10 -22.40 -37.79
C CYS A 479 -53.27 -21.41 -37.72
N PRO A 480 -54.54 -21.86 -37.85
CA PRO A 480 -55.69 -20.98 -37.96
C PRO A 480 -55.95 -20.19 -36.66
N LYS A 481 -55.40 -20.65 -35.53
CA LYS A 481 -55.58 -20.04 -34.21
C LYS A 481 -54.69 -18.80 -34.02
N CYS A 482 -53.41 -18.89 -34.36
CA CYS A 482 -52.48 -17.74 -34.30
C CYS A 482 -52.34 -17.00 -35.64
N LYS A 483 -52.87 -17.58 -36.73
CA LYS A 483 -52.76 -17.10 -38.12
C LYS A 483 -51.31 -16.99 -38.58
N GLY A 484 -50.49 -18.01 -38.34
CA GLY A 484 -49.07 -18.04 -38.74
C GLY A 484 -48.09 -17.41 -37.75
N ARG A 485 -48.55 -16.81 -36.65
CA ARG A 485 -47.69 -16.01 -35.74
C ARG A 485 -47.02 -16.79 -34.62
N GLY A 486 -47.46 -18.01 -34.34
CA GLY A 486 -46.87 -18.82 -33.28
C GLY A 486 -47.27 -18.45 -31.84
N HIS A 487 -47.94 -17.32 -31.55
CA HIS A 487 -48.41 -16.93 -30.19
C HIS A 487 -49.83 -16.34 -30.19
N LEU A 488 -50.47 -16.21 -29.02
CA LEU A 488 -51.85 -15.70 -28.88
C LEU A 488 -51.92 -14.38 -28.07
N LYS A 489 -52.18 -13.27 -28.78
CA LYS A 489 -52.37 -11.87 -28.32
C LYS A 489 -51.11 -11.12 -27.86
N HIS A 490 -51.12 -9.82 -28.17
CA HIS A 490 -50.17 -8.83 -27.68
C HIS A 490 -50.79 -8.07 -26.50
N ASP A 491 -50.18 -8.13 -25.33
CA ASP A 491 -50.51 -7.23 -24.23
C ASP A 491 -49.58 -6.01 -24.24
N GLU A 492 -50.07 -4.88 -23.74
CA GLU A 492 -49.24 -3.68 -23.54
C GLU A 492 -48.08 -4.03 -22.61
N CYS A 493 -46.87 -3.65 -23.02
CA CYS A 493 -45.69 -3.92 -22.22
C CYS A 493 -45.78 -3.15 -20.91
N ARG A 494 -45.96 -3.86 -19.78
CA ARG A 494 -46.10 -3.27 -18.44
C ARG A 494 -44.92 -2.39 -18.03
N SER A 495 -43.73 -2.69 -18.55
CA SER A 495 -42.53 -1.92 -18.22
C SER A 495 -42.53 -0.52 -18.81
N CYS A 496 -43.11 -0.33 -20.00
CA CYS A 496 -43.18 0.98 -20.67
C CYS A 496 -44.62 1.49 -20.83
N GLY A 497 -45.61 0.84 -20.20
CA GLY A 497 -47.02 1.20 -20.33
C GLY A 497 -47.54 1.23 -21.77
N GLY A 498 -47.00 0.38 -22.65
CA GLY A 498 -47.38 0.35 -24.07
C GLY A 498 -46.67 1.37 -24.98
N VAL A 499 -45.88 2.30 -24.44
CA VAL A 499 -45.22 3.38 -25.21
C VAL A 499 -44.05 2.88 -26.06
N GLY A 500 -43.44 1.77 -25.68
CA GLY A 500 -42.29 1.19 -26.39
C GLY A 500 -40.94 1.80 -26.01
N THR A 501 -40.91 3.01 -25.47
CA THR A 501 -39.69 3.69 -24.98
C THR A 501 -39.80 4.05 -23.51
N MET A 502 -38.66 4.19 -22.84
CA MET A 502 -38.54 4.58 -21.43
C MET A 502 -37.32 5.50 -21.25
N TYR A 503 -37.26 6.24 -20.15
CA TYR A 503 -36.04 6.97 -19.81
C TYR A 503 -34.90 5.99 -19.52
N ARG A 504 -33.68 6.31 -19.97
CA ARG A 504 -32.49 5.49 -19.72
C ARG A 504 -32.27 5.19 -18.24
N ARG A 505 -32.52 6.13 -17.33
CA ARG A 505 -32.48 5.89 -15.87
C ARG A 505 -33.51 4.89 -15.35
N GLN A 506 -34.52 4.52 -16.14
CA GLN A 506 -35.52 3.52 -15.77
C GLN A 506 -35.14 2.11 -16.27
N THR A 507 -33.96 1.92 -16.84
CA THR A 507 -33.53 0.60 -17.34
C THR A 507 -32.64 -0.19 -16.37
N TRP A 508 -32.23 0.36 -15.22
CA TRP A 508 -31.24 -0.29 -14.33
C TRP A 508 -31.74 -1.55 -13.62
N TYR A 509 -33.05 -1.71 -13.44
CA TYR A 509 -33.66 -2.89 -12.82
C TYR A 509 -34.12 -3.94 -13.85
N LEU A 510 -33.77 -3.76 -15.12
CA LEU A 510 -34.08 -4.68 -16.22
C LEU A 510 -32.86 -5.49 -16.69
N ASP A 511 -31.75 -5.42 -15.92
CA ASP A 511 -30.64 -6.38 -15.95
C ASP A 511 -30.91 -7.49 -14.93
#